data_AF-A0A8S3WH43-F1
#
_entry.id   AF-A0A8S3WH43-F1
#
_cell.length_a   1.000
_cell.length_b   1.000
_cell.length_c   1.000
_cell.angle_alpha   90.00
_cell.angle_beta   90.00
_cell.angle_gamma   90.00
#
_symmetry.space_group_name_H-M   'P 1'
#
loop_
_entity.id
_entity.type
_entity.pdbx_description
1 polymer ?
#
loop_
_entity_poly.entity_id
_entity_poly.type
_entity_poly.pdbx_seq_one_letter_code
_entity_poly.pdbx_strand_id
1 'polypeptide(L)'
;MCNVCTREVAPVVEAPPAKPNRTLERMKKKHNITTDPNDEEKQKEVAYQPDLLAVSTQCSKIAYDIFKQGLVRLQETKAFVIATKTPQPYHIALAILVVLVWLTRPGSGSNLRGWKGLYVAAVATHLGAQIWMTLISGVVLYFSLPRHEFGRVQTVLFPVYYAFNAVVSLLALLAYFRTQCLTHFQHTSWIQLALLLAVFSIEAYVRLRLVQPMLRAKHVKTQMEEAAGGGQEVGRLVLGELAHCPRYLRVLKTFRAYHSTIAMGTMIALGCSFYSTMILVDSMCH
;
A
#
# COMPACT_ATOMS: atom_id res chain seq x y z
N MET A 1 7.34 -29.36 -16.59
CA MET A 1 8.64 -29.82 -17.11
C MET A 1 9.03 -28.86 -18.23
N CYS A 2 9.57 -27.68 -17.91
CA CYS A 2 10.98 -27.39 -17.57
C CYS A 2 11.94 -27.58 -18.76
N ASN A 3 12.27 -26.49 -19.48
CA ASN A 3 13.52 -25.73 -19.29
C ASN A 3 13.49 -24.49 -20.19
N VAL A 4 13.52 -23.29 -19.61
CA VAL A 4 14.72 -22.44 -19.46
C VAL A 4 15.24 -21.96 -20.83
N CYS A 5 14.75 -20.80 -21.27
CA CYS A 5 15.53 -19.91 -22.15
C CYS A 5 15.88 -18.67 -21.33
N THR A 6 17.16 -18.63 -20.97
CA THR A 6 17.89 -17.60 -20.27
C THR A 6 17.72 -16.23 -20.90
N ARG A 7 17.43 -15.23 -20.06
CA ARG A 7 17.36 -13.81 -20.40
C ARG A 7 18.77 -13.30 -20.67
N GLU A 8 19.02 -12.83 -21.89
CA GLU A 8 20.30 -12.26 -22.32
C GLU A 8 20.71 -11.10 -21.41
N VAL A 9 21.89 -11.23 -20.79
CA VAL A 9 22.59 -10.14 -20.12
C VAL A 9 23.41 -9.44 -21.20
N ALA A 10 23.08 -8.18 -21.48
CA ALA A 10 23.84 -7.35 -22.41
C ALA A 10 25.33 -7.32 -22.01
N PRO A 11 26.26 -7.40 -22.98
CA PRO A 11 27.69 -7.43 -22.66
C PRO A 11 28.11 -6.13 -21.98
N VAL A 12 28.88 -6.28 -20.90
CA VAL A 12 29.58 -5.19 -20.23
C VAL A 12 30.54 -4.59 -21.27
N VAL A 13 30.28 -3.34 -21.68
CA VAL A 13 31.17 -2.59 -22.56
C VAL A 13 32.49 -2.39 -21.80
N GLU A 14 33.55 -3.06 -22.27
CA GLU A 14 34.92 -2.78 -21.83
C GLU A 14 35.22 -1.30 -22.03
N ALA A 15 35.70 -0.64 -20.97
CA ALA A 15 36.13 0.74 -21.04
C ALA A 15 37.25 0.85 -22.10
N PRO A 16 37.20 1.85 -23.00
CA PRO A 16 38.19 2.00 -24.06
C PRO A 16 39.60 2.19 -23.46
N PRO A 17 40.66 1.69 -24.14
CA PRO A 17 42.02 1.77 -23.64
C PRO A 17 42.40 3.23 -23.36
N ALA A 18 43.02 3.44 -22.19
CA ALA A 18 43.42 4.77 -21.73
C ALA A 18 44.27 5.46 -22.81
N LYS A 19 43.85 6.67 -23.23
CA LYS A 19 44.54 7.44 -24.26
C LYS A 19 45.99 7.74 -23.84
N PRO A 20 46.98 7.61 -24.73
CA PRO A 20 48.39 7.83 -24.40
C PRO A 20 48.60 9.27 -23.92
N ASN A 21 49.09 9.41 -22.68
CA ASN A 21 49.31 10.70 -22.05
C ASN A 21 50.56 11.35 -22.68
N ARG A 22 50.37 12.32 -23.57
CA ARG A 22 51.45 13.05 -24.28
C ARG A 22 52.50 13.65 -23.34
N THR A 23 52.12 14.01 -22.11
CA THR A 23 53.04 14.52 -21.09
C THR A 23 53.99 13.43 -20.61
N LEU A 24 53.49 12.20 -20.49
CA LEU A 24 54.27 11.03 -20.13
C LEU A 24 55.30 10.70 -21.22
N GLU A 25 54.93 10.76 -22.50
CA GLU A 25 55.86 10.52 -23.60
C GLU A 25 56.97 11.58 -23.69
N ARG A 26 56.62 12.86 -23.47
CA ARG A 26 57.61 13.94 -23.37
C ARG A 26 58.59 13.71 -22.22
N MET A 27 58.11 13.23 -21.06
CA MET A 27 58.98 12.92 -19.93
C MET A 27 59.90 11.73 -20.21
N LYS A 28 59.39 10.66 -20.85
CA LYS A 28 60.19 9.51 -21.27
C LYS A 28 61.31 9.92 -22.22
N LYS A 29 61.01 10.77 -23.20
CA LYS A 29 61.99 11.28 -24.16
C LYS A 29 63.02 12.22 -23.51
N LYS A 30 62.60 13.08 -22.58
CA LYS A 30 63.48 14.04 -21.88
C LYS A 30 64.50 13.35 -20.97
N HIS A 31 64.14 12.23 -20.35
CA HIS A 31 64.98 11.53 -19.37
C HIS A 31 65.62 10.24 -19.93
N ASN A 32 65.58 10.06 -21.25
CA ASN A 32 66.13 8.90 -21.97
C ASN A 32 65.66 7.54 -21.40
N ILE A 33 64.39 7.48 -20.97
CA ILE A 33 63.80 6.28 -20.37
C ILE A 33 63.43 5.33 -21.50
N THR A 34 64.28 4.33 -21.73
CA THR A 34 64.00 3.23 -22.66
C THR A 34 63.22 2.15 -21.92
N THR A 35 61.91 2.08 -22.16
CA THR A 35 61.07 0.97 -21.67
C THR A 35 61.09 -0.14 -22.72
N ASP A 36 61.88 -1.18 -22.50
CA ASP A 36 61.82 -2.40 -23.30
C ASP A 36 60.60 -3.24 -22.86
N PRO A 37 59.59 -3.46 -23.72
CA PRO A 37 58.41 -4.24 -23.38
C PRO A 37 58.68 -5.74 -23.23
N ASN A 38 59.87 -6.25 -23.58
CA ASN A 38 60.25 -7.66 -23.43
C ASN A 38 61.24 -7.92 -22.27
N ASP A 39 61.65 -6.89 -21.54
CA ASP A 39 62.52 -7.02 -20.38
C ASP A 39 61.68 -7.40 -19.14
N GLU A 40 61.45 -8.70 -18.95
CA GLU A 40 60.67 -9.25 -17.83
C GLU A 40 61.26 -8.88 -16.46
N GLU A 41 62.57 -8.66 -16.38
CA GLU A 41 63.29 -8.35 -15.14
C GLU A 41 62.98 -6.92 -14.69
N LYS A 42 63.03 -5.94 -15.61
CA LYS A 42 62.59 -4.56 -15.33
C LYS A 42 61.10 -4.44 -15.10
N GLN A 43 60.27 -5.24 -15.78
CA GLN A 43 58.83 -5.24 -15.54
C GLN A 43 58.48 -5.78 -14.14
N LYS A 44 59.25 -6.73 -13.62
CA LYS A 44 59.14 -7.18 -12.22
C LYS A 44 59.63 -6.13 -11.23
N GLU A 45 60.64 -5.34 -11.57
CA GLU A 45 61.14 -4.24 -10.72
C GLU A 45 60.16 -3.06 -10.64
N VAL A 46 59.42 -2.79 -11.72
CA VAL A 46 58.37 -1.75 -11.80
C VAL A 46 56.98 -2.27 -11.37
N ALA A 47 56.85 -3.57 -11.09
CA ALA A 47 55.63 -4.16 -10.56
C ALA A 47 55.36 -3.57 -9.16
N TYR A 48 54.56 -2.51 -9.15
CA TYR A 48 54.05 -1.81 -7.99
C TYR A 48 53.56 -2.83 -6.95
N GLN A 49 54.36 -3.06 -5.91
CA GLN A 49 53.90 -3.81 -4.74
C GLN A 49 52.99 -2.88 -3.96
N PRO A 50 51.69 -3.20 -3.82
CA PRO A 50 50.78 -2.33 -3.12
C PRO A 50 51.16 -2.33 -1.63
N ASP A 51 51.66 -1.20 -1.13
CA ASP A 51 51.86 -0.98 0.29
C ASP A 51 50.54 -1.23 1.05
N LEU A 52 50.65 -1.66 2.31
CA LEU A 52 49.50 -1.93 3.19
C LEU A 52 48.50 -0.76 3.21
N LEU A 53 49.01 0.48 3.10
CA LEU A 53 48.19 1.69 3.04
C LEU A 53 47.36 1.77 1.74
N ALA A 54 47.91 1.35 0.60
CA ALA A 54 47.20 1.32 -0.67
C ALA A 54 46.08 0.27 -0.66
N VAL A 55 46.35 -0.91 -0.10
CA VAL A 55 45.33 -1.97 0.08
C VAL A 55 44.23 -1.50 1.03
N SER A 56 44.60 -0.89 2.16
CA SER A 56 43.66 -0.31 3.13
C SER A 56 42.77 0.76 2.47
N THR A 57 43.37 1.66 1.69
CA THR A 57 42.63 2.73 0.99
C THR A 57 41.68 2.16 -0.06
N GLN A 58 42.08 1.11 -0.79
CA GLN A 58 41.22 0.43 -1.74
C GLN A 58 40.04 -0.27 -1.05
N CYS A 59 40.28 -0.98 0.06
CA CYS A 59 39.22 -1.58 0.87
C CYS A 59 38.25 -0.53 1.42
N SER A 60 38.76 0.59 1.95
CA SER A 60 37.93 1.70 2.43
C SER A 60 37.09 2.33 1.33
N LYS A 61 37.64 2.47 0.12
CA LYS A 61 36.92 2.98 -1.04
C LYS A 61 35.81 2.03 -1.48
N ILE A 62 36.09 0.72 -1.56
CA ILE A 62 35.08 -0.29 -1.89
C ILE A 62 33.97 -0.30 -0.84
N ALA A 63 34.30 -0.25 0.45
CA ALA A 63 33.32 -0.18 1.53
C ALA A 63 32.46 1.08 1.44
N TYR A 64 33.07 2.25 1.17
CA TYR A 64 32.36 3.50 0.97
C TYR A 64 31.43 3.44 -0.26
N ASP A 65 31.89 2.86 -1.37
CA ASP A 65 31.10 2.75 -2.59
C ASP A 65 29.91 1.80 -2.42
N ILE A 66 30.11 0.66 -1.74
CA ILE A 66 29.01 -0.25 -1.36
C ILE A 66 28.01 0.46 -0.45
N PHE A 67 28.50 1.17 0.56
CA PHE A 67 27.65 1.90 1.50
C PHE A 67 26.84 3.00 0.81
N LYS A 68 27.50 3.78 -0.06
CA LYS A 68 26.88 4.83 -0.86
C LYS A 68 25.83 4.27 -1.82
N GLN A 69 26.12 3.16 -2.50
CA GLN A 69 25.15 2.49 -3.37
C GLN A 69 23.95 1.94 -2.57
N GLY A 70 24.19 1.43 -1.36
CA GLY A 70 23.13 1.01 -0.43
C GLY A 70 22.22 2.17 -0.02
N LEU A 71 22.81 3.32 0.31
CA LEU A 71 22.06 4.54 0.66
C LEU A 71 21.23 5.07 -0.51
N VAL A 72 21.78 5.12 -1.73
CA VAL A 72 21.04 5.57 -2.91
C VAL A 72 19.86 4.64 -3.21
N ARG A 73 20.06 3.32 -3.13
CA ARG A 73 18.97 2.35 -3.31
C ARG A 73 17.87 2.48 -2.25
N LEU A 74 18.24 2.77 -1.00
CA LEU A 74 17.27 3.06 0.06
C LEU A 74 16.47 4.33 -0.24
N GLN A 75 17.13 5.38 -0.73
CA GLN A 75 16.49 6.65 -1.09
C GLN A 75 15.52 6.53 -2.27
N GLU A 76 15.79 5.61 -3.20
CA GLU A 76 14.91 5.32 -4.34
C GLU A 76 13.71 4.43 -3.99
N THR A 77 13.68 3.84 -2.79
CA THR A 77 12.50 3.06 -2.38
C THR A 77 11.26 3.95 -2.22
N LYS A 78 10.12 3.46 -2.71
CA LYS A 78 8.83 4.14 -2.56
C LYS A 78 8.52 4.47 -1.10
N ALA A 79 8.94 3.61 -0.16
CA ALA A 79 8.75 3.83 1.27
C ALA A 79 9.55 5.03 1.79
N PHE A 80 10.82 5.19 1.41
CA PHE A 80 11.64 6.32 1.83
C PHE A 80 11.13 7.64 1.26
N VAL A 81 10.71 7.64 -0.02
CA VAL A 81 10.11 8.83 -0.65
C VAL A 81 8.80 9.21 0.03
N ILE A 82 7.93 8.26 0.32
CA ILE A 82 6.68 8.54 1.07
C ILE A 82 6.99 9.08 2.46
N ALA A 83 7.97 8.50 3.17
CA ALA A 83 8.35 8.90 4.52
C ALA A 83 9.02 10.28 4.60
N THR A 84 9.67 10.75 3.55
CA THR A 84 10.48 11.99 3.58
C THR A 84 9.93 13.12 2.71
N LYS A 85 9.17 12.81 1.65
CA LYS A 85 8.65 13.80 0.69
C LYS A 85 7.15 14.07 0.81
N THR A 86 6.45 13.40 1.72
CA THR A 86 5.06 13.76 2.05
C THR A 86 4.99 14.30 3.48
N PRO A 87 4.04 15.21 3.79
CA PRO A 87 3.76 15.66 5.16
C PRO A 87 2.93 14.64 5.97
N GLN A 88 2.41 13.58 5.33
CA GLN A 88 1.66 12.49 5.97
C GLN A 88 2.35 11.81 7.17
N PRO A 89 3.66 11.49 7.15
CA PRO A 89 4.35 10.87 8.28
C PRO A 89 4.44 11.80 9.50
N TYR A 90 4.47 13.12 9.32
CA TYR A 90 4.41 14.07 10.43
C TYR A 90 3.03 14.10 11.08
N HIS A 91 1.95 14.06 10.29
CA HIS A 91 0.60 13.92 10.83
C HIS A 91 0.40 12.61 11.59
N ILE A 92 0.96 11.50 11.07
CA ILE A 92 0.94 10.19 11.74
C ILE A 92 1.75 10.24 13.05
N ALA A 93 2.95 10.82 13.02
CA ALA A 93 3.80 10.96 14.21
C ALA A 93 3.13 11.82 15.29
N LEU A 94 2.50 12.93 14.91
CA LEU A 94 1.74 13.78 15.82
C LEU A 94 0.54 13.03 16.43
N ALA A 95 -0.21 12.28 15.62
CA ALA A 95 -1.33 11.46 16.10
C ALA A 95 -0.84 10.38 17.09
N ILE A 96 0.27 9.71 16.79
CA ILE A 96 0.89 8.71 17.70
C ILE A 96 1.33 9.39 19.00
N LEU A 97 1.97 10.55 18.93
CA LEU A 97 2.40 11.30 20.12
C LEU A 97 1.20 11.64 21.02
N VAL A 98 0.11 12.16 20.45
CA VAL A 98 -1.10 12.50 21.20
C VAL A 98 -1.69 11.25 21.88
N VAL A 99 -1.75 10.12 21.17
CA VAL A 99 -2.23 8.85 21.73
C VAL A 99 -1.32 8.36 22.86
N LEU A 100 0.00 8.41 22.67
CA LEU A 100 0.98 8.01 23.69
C LEU A 100 0.85 8.88 24.94
N VAL A 101 0.79 10.20 24.80
CA VAL A 101 0.61 11.14 25.92
C VAL A 101 -0.70 10.85 26.68
N TRP A 102 -1.78 10.57 25.98
CA TRP A 102 -3.06 10.18 26.60
C TRP A 102 -2.96 8.82 27.33
N LEU A 103 -2.26 7.85 26.75
CA LEU A 103 -2.02 6.53 27.34
C LEU A 103 -1.07 6.57 28.54
N THR A 104 -0.18 7.56 28.65
CA THR A 104 0.74 7.72 29.79
C THR A 104 0.17 8.58 30.93
N ARG A 105 -1.02 9.18 30.77
CA ARG A 105 -1.62 10.02 31.82
C ARG A 105 -1.82 9.22 33.11
N PRO A 106 -1.38 9.72 34.29
CA PRO A 106 -1.55 9.00 35.55
C PRO A 106 -3.02 8.68 35.85
N GLY A 107 -3.31 7.46 36.30
CA GLY A 107 -4.65 7.01 36.66
C GLY A 107 -4.72 5.50 36.93
N SER A 108 -5.65 5.08 37.80
CA SER A 108 -5.87 3.68 38.12
C SER A 108 -6.59 2.99 36.95
N GLY A 109 -5.88 2.15 36.17
CA GLY A 109 -6.45 1.36 35.06
C GLY A 109 -5.90 1.62 33.66
N SER A 110 -4.57 1.76 33.50
CA SER A 110 -3.90 1.99 32.20
C SER A 110 -4.31 0.98 31.10
N ASN A 111 -4.41 -0.31 31.43
CA ASN A 111 -4.83 -1.35 30.49
C ASN A 111 -6.29 -1.19 30.02
N LEU A 112 -7.21 -0.92 30.94
CA LEU A 112 -8.63 -0.72 30.60
C LEU A 112 -8.83 0.53 29.74
N ARG A 113 -8.09 1.61 30.04
CA ARG A 113 -8.13 2.84 29.25
C ARG A 113 -7.69 2.61 27.81
N GLY A 114 -6.62 1.84 27.59
CA GLY A 114 -6.13 1.50 26.26
C GLY A 114 -7.18 0.78 25.42
N TRP A 115 -7.83 -0.25 25.99
CA TRP A 115 -8.87 -1.00 25.29
C TRP A 115 -10.13 -0.19 25.02
N LYS A 116 -10.57 0.66 25.97
CA LYS A 116 -11.68 1.60 25.75
C LYS A 116 -11.36 2.60 24.63
N GLY A 117 -10.16 3.18 24.65
CA GLY A 117 -9.71 4.10 23.61
C GLY A 117 -9.66 3.43 22.23
N LEU A 118 -9.10 2.22 22.14
CA LEU A 118 -9.06 1.44 20.90
C LEU A 118 -10.46 1.13 20.38
N TYR A 119 -11.37 0.73 21.26
CA TYR A 119 -12.76 0.45 20.92
C TYR A 119 -13.46 1.69 20.34
N VAL A 120 -13.40 2.84 21.03
CA VAL A 120 -13.98 4.10 20.56
C VAL A 120 -13.38 4.53 19.23
N ALA A 121 -12.05 4.49 19.12
CA ALA A 121 -11.33 4.87 17.91
C ALA A 121 -11.71 3.97 16.72
N ALA A 122 -11.82 2.66 16.94
CA ALA A 122 -12.19 1.71 15.89
C ALA A 122 -13.64 1.92 15.43
N VAL A 123 -14.61 2.10 16.34
CA VAL A 123 -16.01 2.38 15.99
C VAL A 123 -16.13 3.70 15.22
N ALA A 124 -15.49 4.77 15.71
CA ALA A 124 -15.53 6.08 15.06
C ALA A 124 -14.87 6.05 13.67
N THR A 125 -13.70 5.38 13.55
CA THR A 125 -12.99 5.23 12.27
C THR A 125 -13.81 4.43 11.28
N HIS A 126 -14.44 3.33 11.71
CA HIS A 126 -15.30 2.52 10.87
C HIS A 126 -16.49 3.31 10.34
N LEU A 127 -17.23 3.99 11.23
CA LEU A 127 -18.38 4.81 10.86
C LEU A 127 -17.97 5.96 9.91
N GLY A 128 -16.89 6.67 10.23
CA GLY A 128 -16.38 7.76 9.42
C GLY A 128 -15.96 7.29 8.02
N ALA A 129 -15.28 6.15 7.93
CA ALA A 129 -14.90 5.54 6.64
C ALA A 129 -16.14 5.16 5.81
N GLN A 130 -17.15 4.57 6.43
CA GLN A 130 -18.40 4.21 5.74
C GLN A 130 -19.13 5.46 5.21
N ILE A 131 -19.33 6.49 6.05
CA ILE A 131 -19.98 7.75 5.65
C ILE A 131 -19.22 8.40 4.50
N TRP A 132 -17.90 8.54 4.64
CA TRP A 132 -17.06 9.16 3.61
C TRP A 132 -17.12 8.41 2.28
N MET A 133 -16.98 7.09 2.31
CA MET A 133 -16.94 6.28 1.09
C MET A 133 -18.29 6.20 0.38
N THR A 134 -19.38 6.11 1.13
CA THR A 134 -20.72 5.94 0.56
C THR A 134 -21.35 7.25 0.11
N LEU A 135 -21.25 8.32 0.90
CA LEU A 135 -21.97 9.57 0.66
C LEU A 135 -21.13 10.61 -0.08
N ILE A 136 -19.82 10.68 0.18
CA ILE A 136 -18.96 11.74 -0.36
C ILE A 136 -18.19 11.21 -1.56
N SER A 137 -17.26 10.29 -1.32
CA SER A 137 -16.37 9.75 -2.36
C SER A 137 -17.15 9.09 -3.49
N GLY A 138 -18.09 8.19 -3.17
CA GLY A 138 -18.89 7.47 -4.16
C GLY A 138 -19.69 8.39 -5.09
N VAL A 139 -20.40 9.37 -4.52
CA VAL A 139 -21.23 10.32 -5.27
C VAL A 139 -20.38 11.24 -6.13
N VAL A 140 -19.34 11.85 -5.55
CA VAL A 140 -18.45 12.77 -6.28
C VAL A 140 -17.78 12.04 -7.45
N LEU A 141 -17.22 10.85 -7.22
CA LEU A 141 -16.55 10.08 -8.27
C LEU A 141 -17.53 9.66 -9.39
N TYR A 142 -18.76 9.29 -9.04
CA TYR A 142 -19.78 8.87 -10.01
C TYR A 142 -20.15 9.98 -10.99
N PHE A 143 -20.22 11.23 -10.52
CA PHE A 143 -20.57 12.39 -11.34
C PHE A 143 -19.38 13.12 -11.95
N SER A 144 -18.16 12.85 -11.47
CA SER A 144 -16.96 13.57 -11.91
C SER A 144 -16.08 12.79 -12.89
N LEU A 145 -16.19 11.45 -12.94
CA LEU A 145 -15.33 10.62 -13.77
C LEU A 145 -16.10 9.90 -14.89
N PRO A 146 -15.47 9.73 -16.07
CA PRO A 146 -15.94 8.78 -17.07
C PRO A 146 -16.10 7.38 -16.45
N ARG A 147 -17.12 6.64 -16.89
CA ARG A 147 -17.55 5.41 -16.23
C ARG A 147 -16.48 4.32 -16.17
N HIS A 148 -15.65 4.17 -17.20
CA HIS A 148 -14.53 3.22 -17.18
C HIS A 148 -13.42 3.66 -16.23
N GLU A 149 -13.16 4.96 -16.13
CA GLU A 149 -12.20 5.52 -15.18
C GLU A 149 -12.67 5.36 -13.73
N PHE A 150 -13.94 5.67 -13.46
CA PHE A 150 -14.57 5.35 -12.18
C PHE A 150 -14.49 3.85 -11.88
N GLY A 151 -14.72 3.02 -12.90
CA GLY A 151 -14.52 1.58 -12.83
C GLY A 151 -13.09 1.22 -12.41
N ARG A 152 -12.07 1.81 -13.02
CA ARG A 152 -10.67 1.55 -12.69
C ARG A 152 -10.31 1.95 -11.25
N VAL A 153 -10.86 3.06 -10.75
CA VAL A 153 -10.67 3.44 -9.34
C VAL A 153 -11.24 2.38 -8.40
N GLN A 154 -12.47 1.95 -8.64
CA GLN A 154 -13.15 0.94 -7.82
C GLN A 154 -12.45 -0.43 -7.79
N THR A 155 -11.75 -0.86 -8.84
CA THR A 155 -11.05 -2.17 -8.83
C THR A 155 -9.89 -2.20 -7.85
N VAL A 156 -9.25 -1.06 -7.64
CA VAL A 156 -8.17 -0.90 -6.64
C VAL A 156 -8.74 -0.56 -5.27
N LEU A 157 -9.76 0.30 -5.23
CA LEU A 157 -10.28 0.87 -3.99
C LEU A 157 -11.13 -0.13 -3.19
N PHE A 158 -12.01 -0.90 -3.84
CA PHE A 158 -12.92 -1.80 -3.11
C PHE A 158 -12.22 -2.91 -2.31
N PRO A 159 -11.21 -3.64 -2.83
CA PRO A 159 -10.53 -4.66 -2.04
C PRO A 159 -9.84 -4.09 -0.79
N VAL A 160 -9.26 -2.90 -0.91
CA VAL A 160 -8.57 -2.22 0.20
C VAL A 160 -9.57 -1.71 1.21
N TYR A 161 -10.63 -1.03 0.76
CA TYR A 161 -11.70 -0.51 1.61
C TYR A 161 -12.38 -1.61 2.43
N TYR A 162 -12.84 -2.69 1.79
CA TYR A 162 -13.52 -3.77 2.51
C TYR A 162 -12.55 -4.59 3.39
N ALA A 163 -11.25 -4.63 3.06
CA ALA A 163 -10.25 -5.20 3.98
C ALA A 163 -10.10 -4.33 5.23
N PHE A 164 -9.95 -3.02 5.03
CA PHE A 164 -9.83 -2.04 6.09
C PHE A 164 -11.06 -2.09 7.03
N ASN A 165 -12.28 -2.04 6.49
CA ASN A 165 -13.49 -2.12 7.31
C ASN A 165 -13.59 -3.44 8.09
N ALA A 166 -13.28 -4.58 7.46
CA ALA A 166 -13.29 -5.88 8.15
C ALA A 166 -12.26 -5.93 9.31
N VAL A 167 -11.07 -5.37 9.11
CA VAL A 167 -10.04 -5.31 10.17
C VAL A 167 -10.45 -4.35 11.28
N VAL A 168 -10.92 -3.14 10.95
CA VAL A 168 -11.30 -2.14 11.95
C VAL A 168 -12.53 -2.59 12.75
N SER A 169 -13.52 -3.20 12.11
CA SER A 169 -14.68 -3.77 12.81
C SER A 169 -14.31 -4.96 13.71
N LEU A 170 -13.34 -5.80 13.29
CA LEU A 170 -12.77 -6.84 14.16
C LEU A 170 -12.06 -6.23 15.37
N LEU A 171 -11.26 -5.19 15.18
CA LEU A 171 -10.58 -4.49 16.27
C LEU A 171 -11.59 -3.90 17.26
N ALA A 172 -12.68 -3.29 16.77
CA ALA A 172 -13.75 -2.78 17.62
C ALA A 172 -14.39 -3.91 18.45
N LEU A 173 -14.73 -5.04 17.82
CA LEU A 173 -15.30 -6.21 18.50
C LEU A 173 -14.36 -6.78 19.57
N LEU A 174 -13.09 -6.99 19.23
CA LEU A 174 -12.09 -7.53 20.16
C LEU A 174 -11.82 -6.56 21.32
N ALA A 175 -11.72 -5.26 21.04
CA ALA A 175 -11.49 -4.25 22.05
C ALA A 175 -12.68 -4.12 23.00
N TYR A 176 -13.92 -4.16 22.49
CA TYR A 176 -15.11 -4.19 23.32
C TYR A 176 -15.14 -5.45 24.19
N PHE A 177 -14.96 -6.63 23.61
CA PHE A 177 -14.96 -7.89 24.35
C PHE A 177 -13.89 -7.91 25.45
N ARG A 178 -12.67 -7.46 25.15
CA ARG A 178 -11.60 -7.35 26.15
C ARG A 178 -11.92 -6.35 27.25
N THR A 179 -12.54 -5.23 26.92
CA THR A 179 -13.03 -4.27 27.92
C THR A 179 -14.03 -4.95 28.86
N GLN A 180 -14.98 -5.73 28.34
CA GLN A 180 -15.98 -6.44 29.17
C GLN A 180 -15.35 -7.51 30.06
N CYS A 181 -14.36 -8.27 29.57
CA CYS A 181 -13.62 -9.23 30.39
C CYS A 181 -12.91 -8.56 31.57
N LEU A 182 -12.27 -7.41 31.33
CA LEU A 182 -11.55 -6.66 32.38
C LEU A 182 -12.49 -6.05 33.42
N THR A 183 -13.74 -5.74 33.04
CA THR A 183 -14.77 -5.22 33.94
C THR A 183 -15.70 -6.30 34.48
N HIS A 184 -15.33 -7.58 34.36
CA HIS A 184 -16.14 -8.72 34.82
C HIS A 184 -17.62 -8.67 34.36
N PHE A 185 -17.85 -8.18 33.14
CA PHE A 185 -19.19 -8.03 32.53
C PHE A 185 -20.21 -7.18 33.33
N GLN A 186 -19.75 -6.35 34.28
CA GLN A 186 -20.65 -5.55 35.13
C GLN A 186 -21.50 -4.53 34.35
N HIS A 187 -20.99 -4.01 33.24
CA HIS A 187 -21.67 -3.01 32.39
C HIS A 187 -21.83 -3.49 30.94
N THR A 188 -22.01 -4.79 30.72
CA THR A 188 -22.10 -5.33 29.36
C THR A 188 -23.46 -5.06 28.72
N SER A 189 -23.45 -4.34 27.60
CA SER A 189 -24.56 -4.34 26.65
C SER A 189 -24.40 -5.50 25.67
N TRP A 190 -25.30 -6.50 25.77
CA TRP A 190 -25.36 -7.61 24.82
C TRP A 190 -25.80 -7.16 23.43
N ILE A 191 -26.65 -6.13 23.36
CA ILE A 191 -27.06 -5.49 22.11
C ILE A 191 -25.83 -4.92 21.40
N GLN A 192 -24.95 -4.22 22.13
CA GLN A 192 -23.72 -3.68 21.57
C GLN A 192 -22.81 -4.78 21.01
N LEU A 193 -22.65 -5.88 21.75
CA LEU A 193 -21.85 -7.02 21.28
C LEU A 193 -22.43 -7.63 20.00
N ALA A 194 -23.75 -7.80 19.94
CA ALA A 194 -24.44 -8.35 18.79
C ALA A 194 -24.30 -7.45 17.55
N LEU A 195 -24.41 -6.13 17.71
CA LEU A 195 -24.20 -5.16 16.63
C LEU A 195 -22.78 -5.22 16.08
N LEU A 196 -21.76 -5.19 16.96
CA LEU A 196 -20.36 -5.26 16.55
C LEU A 196 -20.05 -6.57 15.82
N LEU A 197 -20.60 -7.69 16.31
CA LEU A 197 -20.46 -9.00 15.67
C LEU A 197 -21.14 -9.03 14.30
N ALA A 198 -22.33 -8.47 14.18
CA ALA A 198 -23.06 -8.39 12.91
C ALA A 198 -22.29 -7.55 11.88
N VAL A 199 -21.80 -6.37 12.28
CA VAL A 199 -20.99 -5.49 11.41
C VAL A 199 -19.74 -6.22 10.92
N PHE A 200 -18.95 -6.80 11.83
CA PHE A 200 -17.76 -7.55 11.46
C PHE A 200 -18.08 -8.72 10.51
N SER A 201 -19.13 -9.48 10.79
CA SER A 201 -19.52 -10.64 9.98
C SER A 201 -19.91 -10.22 8.56
N ILE A 202 -20.67 -9.13 8.41
CA ILE A 202 -21.08 -8.59 7.11
C ILE A 202 -19.85 -8.10 6.33
N GLU A 203 -19.00 -7.28 6.94
CA GLU A 203 -17.82 -6.71 6.28
C GLU A 203 -16.82 -7.81 5.86
N ALA A 204 -16.58 -8.80 6.74
CA ALA A 204 -15.74 -9.95 6.45
C ALA A 204 -16.33 -10.81 5.32
N TYR A 205 -17.64 -11.07 5.33
CA TYR A 205 -18.32 -11.82 4.27
C TYR A 205 -18.22 -11.11 2.92
N VAL A 206 -18.51 -9.80 2.89
CA VAL A 206 -18.36 -8.96 1.69
C VAL A 206 -16.93 -9.06 1.15
N ARG A 207 -15.93 -8.84 2.02
CA ARG A 207 -14.52 -8.84 1.64
C ARG A 207 -14.04 -10.19 1.11
N LEU A 208 -14.41 -11.28 1.77
CA LEU A 208 -13.88 -12.62 1.49
C LEU A 208 -14.65 -13.33 0.37
N ARG A 209 -15.96 -13.06 0.21
CA ARG A 209 -16.83 -13.82 -0.70
C ARG A 209 -17.40 -13.01 -1.85
N LEU A 210 -17.73 -11.73 -1.68
CA LEU A 210 -18.48 -10.97 -2.68
C LEU A 210 -17.63 -10.05 -3.55
N VAL A 211 -16.59 -9.41 -3.00
CA VAL A 211 -15.77 -8.43 -3.73
C VAL A 211 -15.10 -9.05 -4.96
N GLN A 212 -14.48 -10.23 -4.81
CA GLN A 212 -13.76 -10.89 -5.90
C GLN A 212 -14.68 -11.27 -7.08
N PRO A 213 -15.79 -12.00 -6.89
CA PRO A 213 -16.74 -12.29 -7.97
C PRO A 213 -17.31 -11.03 -8.64
N MET A 214 -17.63 -10.00 -7.85
CA MET A 214 -18.14 -8.73 -8.39
C MET A 214 -17.13 -8.06 -9.32
N LEU A 215 -15.85 -8.03 -8.93
CA LEU A 215 -14.79 -7.43 -9.73
C LEU A 215 -14.53 -8.20 -11.03
N ARG A 216 -14.64 -9.54 -11.01
CA ARG A 216 -14.56 -10.35 -12.24
C ARG A 216 -15.71 -10.05 -13.19
N ALA A 217 -16.95 -10.03 -12.68
CA ALA A 217 -18.13 -9.69 -13.49
C ALA A 217 -18.02 -8.29 -14.10
N LYS A 218 -17.49 -7.33 -13.33
CA LYS A 218 -17.20 -5.98 -13.79
C LYS A 218 -16.14 -5.94 -14.88
N HIS A 219 -15.02 -6.66 -14.71
CA HIS A 219 -13.95 -6.68 -15.70
C HIS A 219 -14.45 -7.19 -17.06
N VAL A 220 -15.18 -8.31 -17.06
CA VAL A 220 -15.80 -8.87 -18.27
C VAL A 220 -16.77 -7.88 -18.89
N LYS A 221 -17.60 -7.22 -18.07
CA LYS A 221 -18.53 -6.18 -18.52
C LYS A 221 -17.79 -5.02 -19.20
N THR A 222 -16.74 -4.49 -18.57
CA THR A 222 -15.96 -3.37 -19.10
C THR A 222 -15.29 -3.73 -20.43
N GLN A 223 -14.70 -4.93 -20.56
CA GLN A 223 -14.13 -5.39 -21.82
C GLN A 223 -15.15 -5.43 -22.97
N MET A 224 -16.38 -5.86 -22.69
CA MET A 224 -17.45 -5.88 -23.71
C MET A 224 -17.88 -4.46 -24.11
N GLU A 225 -17.89 -3.52 -23.16
CA GLU A 225 -18.23 -2.12 -23.42
C GLU A 225 -17.12 -1.40 -24.21
N GLU A 226 -15.85 -1.67 -23.88
CA GLU A 226 -14.68 -1.16 -24.62
C GLU A 226 -14.69 -1.64 -26.08
N ALA A 227 -15.00 -2.93 -26.31
CA ALA A 227 -15.07 -3.50 -27.65
C ALA A 227 -16.15 -2.86 -28.55
N ALA A 228 -17.17 -2.25 -27.96
CA ALA A 228 -18.22 -1.51 -28.67
C ALA A 228 -18.01 0.02 -28.64
N GLY A 229 -16.85 0.49 -28.18
CA GLY A 229 -16.51 1.92 -28.14
C GLY A 229 -17.26 2.73 -27.08
N GLY A 230 -17.87 2.08 -26.08
CA GLY A 230 -18.58 2.73 -24.98
C GLY A 230 -17.71 3.00 -23.74
N GLY A 231 -18.31 3.60 -22.69
CA GLY A 231 -17.70 3.70 -21.36
C GLY A 231 -17.11 5.06 -20.98
N GLN A 232 -17.15 6.02 -21.91
CA GLN A 232 -16.75 7.41 -21.66
C GLN A 232 -17.88 8.26 -21.09
N GLU A 233 -19.10 7.71 -21.03
CA GLU A 233 -20.23 8.41 -20.42
C GLU A 233 -20.02 8.68 -18.92
N VAL A 234 -20.51 9.82 -18.44
CA VAL A 234 -20.44 10.24 -17.03
C VAL A 234 -21.83 10.17 -16.42
N GLY A 235 -21.94 9.59 -15.21
CA GLY A 235 -23.19 9.57 -14.44
C GLY A 235 -24.38 8.81 -15.06
N ARG A 236 -24.21 8.17 -16.22
CA ARG A 236 -25.24 7.39 -16.93
C ARG A 236 -24.61 6.14 -17.52
N LEU A 237 -25.45 5.16 -17.87
CA LEU A 237 -25.06 4.02 -18.71
C LEU A 237 -25.85 4.12 -20.03
N VAL A 238 -25.13 4.16 -21.15
CA VAL A 238 -25.69 4.12 -22.50
C VAL A 238 -25.39 2.74 -23.09
N LEU A 239 -26.42 1.92 -23.30
CA LEU A 239 -26.22 0.54 -23.78
C LEU A 239 -25.98 0.48 -25.30
N GLY A 240 -26.61 1.36 -26.08
CA GLY A 240 -26.50 1.33 -27.54
C GLY A 240 -26.76 -0.06 -28.12
N GLU A 241 -25.86 -0.53 -28.99
CA GLU A 241 -25.93 -1.84 -29.65
C GLU A 241 -25.82 -3.02 -28.67
N LEU A 242 -25.14 -2.85 -27.52
CA LEU A 242 -24.99 -3.89 -26.49
C LEU A 242 -26.32 -4.29 -25.86
N ALA A 243 -27.37 -3.47 -25.98
CA ALA A 243 -28.71 -3.82 -25.53
C ALA A 243 -29.25 -5.09 -26.22
N HIS A 244 -28.81 -5.37 -27.45
CA HIS A 244 -29.24 -6.53 -28.22
C HIS A 244 -28.40 -7.78 -27.96
N CYS A 245 -27.32 -7.67 -27.18
CA CYS A 245 -26.45 -8.80 -26.87
C CYS A 245 -26.91 -9.55 -25.59
N PRO A 246 -27.45 -10.78 -25.70
CA PRO A 246 -27.94 -11.52 -24.53
C PRO A 246 -26.80 -11.95 -23.58
N ARG A 247 -25.58 -12.08 -24.08
CA ARG A 247 -24.40 -12.35 -23.26
C ARG A 247 -24.07 -11.15 -22.36
N TYR A 248 -24.09 -9.93 -22.92
CA TYR A 248 -23.83 -8.71 -22.15
C TYR A 248 -24.87 -8.51 -21.05
N LEU A 249 -26.16 -8.68 -21.38
CA LEU A 249 -27.24 -8.52 -20.39
C LEU A 249 -27.12 -9.48 -19.21
N ARG A 250 -26.70 -10.73 -19.45
CA ARG A 250 -26.41 -11.69 -18.37
C ARG A 250 -25.27 -11.21 -17.48
N VAL A 251 -24.15 -10.80 -18.06
CA VAL A 251 -22.99 -10.27 -17.30
C VAL A 251 -23.38 -9.02 -16.50
N LEU A 252 -24.14 -8.11 -17.11
CA LEU A 252 -24.64 -6.89 -16.47
C LEU A 252 -25.57 -7.21 -15.29
N LYS A 253 -26.47 -8.18 -15.44
CA LYS A 253 -27.36 -8.65 -14.37
C LYS A 253 -26.56 -9.26 -13.22
N THR A 254 -25.57 -10.11 -13.52
CA THR A 254 -24.68 -10.69 -12.50
C THR A 254 -23.89 -9.62 -11.76
N PHE A 255 -23.29 -8.66 -12.48
CA PHE A 255 -22.59 -7.54 -11.86
C PHE A 255 -23.51 -6.74 -10.94
N ARG A 256 -24.71 -6.37 -11.42
CA ARG A 256 -25.70 -5.62 -10.63
C ARG A 256 -26.16 -6.38 -9.40
N ALA A 257 -26.38 -7.69 -9.52
CA ALA A 257 -26.77 -8.53 -8.38
C ALA A 257 -25.69 -8.48 -7.29
N TYR A 258 -24.43 -8.77 -7.62
CA TYR A 258 -23.35 -8.69 -6.64
C TYR A 258 -23.17 -7.29 -6.07
N HIS A 259 -23.18 -6.26 -6.92
CA HIS A 259 -23.03 -4.88 -6.48
C HIS A 259 -24.15 -4.46 -5.53
N SER A 260 -25.41 -4.81 -5.85
CA SER A 260 -26.56 -4.51 -5.00
C SER A 260 -26.53 -5.27 -3.68
N THR A 261 -26.12 -6.55 -3.67
CA THR A 261 -25.97 -7.33 -2.44
C THR A 261 -24.91 -6.72 -1.53
N ILE A 262 -23.77 -6.32 -2.08
CA ILE A 262 -22.69 -5.64 -1.34
C ILE A 262 -23.18 -4.30 -0.79
N ALA A 263 -23.86 -3.49 -1.61
CA ALA A 263 -24.39 -2.20 -1.20
C ALA A 263 -25.40 -2.34 -0.05
N MET A 264 -26.32 -3.31 -0.14
CA MET A 264 -27.30 -3.57 0.91
C MET A 264 -26.64 -4.03 2.22
N GLY A 265 -25.66 -4.94 2.15
CA GLY A 265 -24.86 -5.31 3.33
C GLY A 265 -24.15 -4.11 3.96
N THR A 266 -23.58 -3.23 3.13
CA THR A 266 -22.93 -1.99 3.60
C THR A 266 -23.93 -1.04 4.29
N MET A 267 -25.16 -0.91 3.78
CA MET A 267 -26.20 -0.07 4.40
C MET A 267 -26.68 -0.64 5.75
N ILE A 268 -26.83 -1.96 5.85
CA ILE A 268 -27.16 -2.62 7.13
C ILE A 268 -26.03 -2.40 8.14
N ALA A 269 -24.77 -2.62 7.72
CA ALA A 269 -23.60 -2.39 8.58
C ALA A 269 -23.48 -0.92 9.03
N LEU A 270 -23.81 0.03 8.16
CA LEU A 270 -23.87 1.46 8.49
C LEU A 270 -24.94 1.75 9.54
N GLY A 271 -26.15 1.22 9.38
CA GLY A 271 -27.22 1.36 10.38
C GLY A 271 -26.85 0.77 11.73
N CYS A 272 -26.25 -0.43 11.74
CA CYS A 272 -25.74 -1.05 12.96
C CYS A 272 -24.62 -0.23 13.60
N SER A 273 -23.69 0.30 12.80
CA SER A 273 -22.58 1.14 13.29
C SER A 273 -23.09 2.45 13.88
N PHE A 274 -24.12 3.05 13.27
CA PHE A 274 -24.75 4.27 13.78
C PHE A 274 -25.42 4.01 15.13
N TYR A 275 -26.24 2.96 15.24
CA TYR A 275 -26.89 2.61 16.50
C TYR A 275 -25.89 2.19 17.59
N SER A 276 -24.85 1.45 17.22
CA SER A 276 -23.71 1.11 18.08
C SER A 276 -23.00 2.36 18.62
N THR A 277 -22.88 3.41 17.80
CA THR A 277 -22.32 4.70 18.22
C THR A 277 -23.25 5.45 19.16
N MET A 278 -24.57 5.39 18.97
CA MET A 278 -25.54 5.99 19.90
C MET A 278 -25.43 5.37 21.30
N ILE A 279 -25.38 4.03 21.38
CA ILE A 279 -25.17 3.32 22.66
C ILE A 279 -23.85 3.75 23.32
N LEU A 280 -22.79 3.92 22.52
CA LEU A 280 -21.51 4.40 23.03
C LEU A 280 -21.62 5.81 23.61
N VAL A 281 -22.30 6.73 22.92
CA VAL A 281 -22.52 8.11 23.38
C VAL A 281 -23.33 8.12 24.68
N ASP A 282 -24.43 7.36 24.75
CA ASP A 282 -25.26 7.28 25.95
C ASP A 282 -24.46 6.75 27.15
N SER A 283 -23.58 5.77 26.93
CA SER A 283 -22.71 5.21 27.97
C SER A 283 -21.60 6.16 28.46
N MET A 284 -21.34 7.27 27.76
CA MET A 284 -20.39 8.30 28.17
C MET A 284 -21.04 9.43 28.97
N CYS A 285 -22.35 9.63 28.82
CA CYS A 285 -23.10 10.70 29.45
C CYS A 285 -23.60 10.35 30.87
N HIS A 286 -23.35 9.12 31.33
CA HIS A 286 -23.70 8.58 32.65
C HIS A 286 -22.46 8.00 33.34
#